data_AF-A0AAV0QRE6-F1
#
_entry.id   AF-A0AAV0QRE6-F1
#
_cell.length_a   1.000
_cell.length_b   1.000
_cell.length_c   1.000
_cell.angle_alpha   90.00
_cell.angle_beta   90.00
_cell.angle_gamma   90.00
#
_symmetry.space_group_name_H-M   'P 1'
#
loop_
_entity.id
_entity.type
_entity.pdbx_description
1 polymer ?
#
loop_
_entity_poly.entity_id
_entity_poly.type
_entity_poly.pdbx_seq_one_letter_code
_entity_poly.pdbx_strand_id
1 'polypeptide(L)'
;MVKMGRTPPAHRLCFGTAGMIGRSISFSPIGRFGDGPEINLKPWEGLQKELREGNTKKRWMEREAYAYWKGNPAVAETRMDLMKCNVSEEHDWNARVFAQDWVKESQQGYKQSDLANQCLHRYKIYIEGSAWSVSQKYIMACDSLTLIVKPHYYDFFTRSLVPVHHYWPIQEHDKCKSIKFAVDWGNSHKHKAQEIGKAASSFIQDELKMDYVYDYMLHLLTQYSKLLTFKPVVPKGAVELCSESMACNAAGLENKFMMESLVKGPSERAPCTIPPPYDPPSLSAVLRRNSNSIKQVELWEKRYWDNQNNSSRLRGIGCYTIYRGD
;
A
#
# COMPACT_ATOMS: atom_id res chain seq x y z
N MET A 1 36.45 17.42 -14.47
CA MET A 1 35.06 17.67 -14.01
C MET A 1 34.09 17.13 -15.05
N VAL A 2 33.53 15.94 -14.83
CA VAL A 2 32.46 15.41 -15.68
C VAL A 2 31.22 16.25 -15.40
N LYS A 3 30.73 16.99 -16.41
CA LYS A 3 29.40 17.60 -16.37
C LYS A 3 28.40 16.45 -16.20
N MET A 4 27.82 16.30 -15.01
CA MET A 4 26.62 15.49 -14.84
C MET A 4 25.57 16.03 -15.81
N GLY A 5 25.30 15.30 -16.89
CA GLY A 5 24.29 15.65 -17.88
C GLY A 5 22.94 15.79 -17.21
N ARG A 6 22.18 16.83 -17.57
CA ARG A 6 20.81 17.02 -17.09
C ARG A 6 19.97 15.82 -17.51
N THR A 7 19.46 15.05 -16.55
CA THR A 7 18.56 13.93 -16.83
C THR A 7 17.25 14.46 -17.43
N PRO A 8 16.78 13.91 -18.56
CA PRO A 8 15.49 14.28 -19.15
C PRO A 8 14.32 14.02 -18.19
N PRO A 9 13.25 14.83 -18.22
CA PRO A 9 12.04 14.54 -17.46
C PRO A 9 11.40 13.24 -17.96
N ALA A 10 11.04 12.36 -17.03
CA ALA A 10 10.34 11.11 -17.30
C ALA A 10 9.18 10.94 -16.33
N HIS A 11 7.99 10.67 -16.87
CA HIS A 11 6.84 10.25 -16.08
C HIS A 11 7.09 8.79 -15.67
N ARG A 12 7.06 8.53 -14.36
CA ARG A 12 7.15 7.16 -13.85
C ARG A 12 6.01 6.90 -12.89
N LEU A 13 5.73 5.63 -12.73
CA LEU A 13 4.66 5.15 -11.87
C LEU A 13 4.94 5.37 -10.38
N CYS A 14 6.22 5.33 -9.98
CA CYS A 14 6.68 5.69 -8.64
C CYS A 14 8.09 6.27 -8.69
N PHE A 15 8.57 6.75 -7.54
CA PHE A 15 9.99 7.06 -7.32
C PHE A 15 10.46 6.55 -5.98
N GLY A 16 11.72 6.12 -5.94
CA GLY A 16 12.41 5.83 -4.69
C GLY A 16 12.72 7.10 -3.89
N THR A 17 13.28 6.94 -2.70
CA THR A 17 13.79 8.04 -1.84
C THR A 17 14.80 8.95 -2.55
N ALA A 18 15.65 8.43 -3.43
CA ALA A 18 16.53 9.24 -4.29
C ALA A 18 15.76 10.12 -5.31
N GLY A 19 14.53 9.73 -5.66
CA GLY A 19 13.59 10.49 -6.48
C GLY A 19 12.80 11.55 -5.71
N MET A 20 12.91 11.65 -4.38
CA MET A 20 12.51 12.86 -3.65
C MET A 20 13.44 14.05 -3.98
N ILE A 21 14.67 13.75 -4.41
CA ILE A 21 15.69 14.72 -4.85
C ILE A 21 15.73 14.79 -6.39
N GLY A 22 15.23 13.75 -7.08
CA GLY A 22 15.21 13.59 -8.53
C GLY A 22 13.93 14.08 -9.22
N ARG A 23 14.08 14.72 -10.37
CA ARG A 23 13.07 15.38 -11.22
C ARG A 23 12.08 14.40 -11.91
N SER A 24 11.44 13.53 -11.14
CA SER A 24 10.53 12.50 -11.67
C SER A 24 9.11 12.68 -11.11
N ILE A 25 8.10 12.51 -11.96
CA ILE A 25 6.70 12.91 -11.70
C ILE A 25 5.80 11.69 -11.58
N SER A 26 5.11 11.52 -10.44
CA SER A 26 4.24 10.34 -10.15
C SER A 26 3.07 10.35 -11.09
N PHE A 27 3.05 9.37 -11.97
CA PHE A 27 2.00 9.17 -12.94
C PHE A 27 1.65 7.68 -12.97
N SER A 28 0.54 7.32 -12.33
CA SER A 28 -0.07 6.01 -12.52
C SER A 28 -1.04 6.12 -13.71
N PRO A 29 -0.76 5.53 -14.89
CA PRO A 29 -1.73 5.44 -15.96
C PRO A 29 -3.02 4.82 -15.44
N ILE A 30 -4.13 5.38 -15.89
CA ILE A 30 -5.49 4.93 -15.59
C ILE A 30 -5.62 3.41 -15.78
N GLY A 31 -4.96 2.82 -16.78
CA GLY A 31 -4.98 1.38 -17.05
C GLY A 31 -4.45 0.47 -15.93
N ARG A 32 -3.44 0.87 -15.12
CA ARG A 32 -3.01 0.08 -13.92
C ARG A 32 -3.62 0.59 -12.62
N PHE A 33 -4.24 1.76 -12.65
CA PHE A 33 -5.00 2.28 -11.54
C PHE A 33 -6.40 1.66 -11.49
N GLY A 34 -7.00 1.41 -12.65
CA GLY A 34 -8.31 0.80 -12.81
C GLY A 34 -8.24 -0.70 -13.03
N ASP A 35 -7.31 -1.23 -13.84
CA ASP A 35 -7.58 -2.49 -14.50
C ASP A 35 -6.41 -3.49 -14.48
N GLY A 36 -6.77 -4.76 -14.40
CA GLY A 36 -5.87 -5.89 -14.61
C GLY A 36 -6.67 -7.07 -15.13
N PRO A 37 -7.20 -7.02 -16.37
CA PRO A 37 -8.03 -8.09 -16.92
C PRO A 37 -7.29 -9.43 -16.94
N GLU A 38 -5.96 -9.39 -17.10
CA GLU A 38 -5.07 -10.55 -17.01
C GLU A 38 -5.26 -11.35 -15.70
N ILE A 39 -5.54 -10.67 -14.59
CA ILE A 39 -5.74 -11.25 -13.26
C ILE A 39 -7.16 -11.02 -12.71
N ASN A 40 -8.12 -10.73 -13.58
CA ASN A 40 -9.52 -10.46 -13.23
C ASN A 40 -9.71 -9.34 -12.18
N LEU A 41 -8.89 -8.29 -12.28
CA LEU A 41 -8.99 -7.10 -11.43
C LEU A 41 -9.88 -6.05 -12.10
N LYS A 42 -11.04 -5.80 -11.48
CA LYS A 42 -12.08 -4.89 -11.95
C LYS A 42 -11.67 -3.41 -11.86
N PRO A 43 -12.32 -2.54 -12.66
CA PRO A 43 -12.20 -1.10 -12.54
C PRO A 43 -12.34 -0.59 -11.11
N TRP A 44 -11.57 0.45 -10.78
CA TRP A 44 -11.43 0.94 -9.42
C TRP A 44 -12.75 1.38 -8.78
N GLU A 45 -13.67 1.98 -9.52
CA GLU A 45 -14.98 2.39 -8.97
C GLU A 45 -15.83 1.20 -8.52
N GLY A 46 -15.93 0.17 -9.38
CA GLY A 46 -16.62 -1.07 -9.05
C GLY A 46 -15.96 -1.80 -7.87
N LEU A 47 -14.63 -1.90 -7.90
CA LEU A 47 -13.86 -2.55 -6.85
C LEU A 47 -13.93 -1.79 -5.51
N GLN A 48 -13.97 -0.45 -5.51
CA GLN A 48 -14.16 0.34 -4.29
C GLN A 48 -15.47 0.00 -3.60
N LYS A 49 -16.56 -0.14 -4.37
CA LYS A 49 -17.87 -0.54 -3.87
C LYS A 49 -17.82 -1.95 -3.28
N GLU A 50 -17.20 -2.90 -3.98
CA GLU A 50 -17.05 -4.28 -3.50
C GLU A 50 -16.20 -4.36 -2.22
N LEU A 51 -15.13 -3.58 -2.11
CA LEU A 51 -14.32 -3.49 -0.89
C LEU A 51 -15.12 -2.93 0.29
N ARG A 52 -15.95 -1.91 0.03
CA ARG A 52 -16.85 -1.33 1.04
C ARG A 52 -17.88 -2.35 1.53
N GLU A 53 -18.49 -3.11 0.62
CA GLU A 53 -19.38 -4.23 0.96
C GLU A 53 -18.62 -5.35 1.68
N GLY A 54 -17.39 -5.65 1.25
CA GLY A 54 -16.47 -6.60 1.88
C GLY A 54 -16.22 -6.29 3.35
N ASN A 55 -16.10 -5.01 3.71
CA ASN A 55 -15.93 -4.60 5.11
C ASN A 55 -17.12 -4.94 6.00
N THR A 56 -18.33 -4.94 5.44
CA THR A 56 -19.56 -5.25 6.18
C THR A 56 -19.82 -6.75 6.37
N LYS A 57 -19.12 -7.63 5.64
CA LYS A 57 -19.30 -9.09 5.73
C LYS A 57 -18.98 -9.65 7.11
N LYS A 58 -18.03 -9.04 7.83
CA LYS A 58 -17.61 -9.47 9.15
C LYS A 58 -17.27 -8.28 10.04
N ARG A 59 -17.92 -8.19 11.20
CA ARG A 59 -17.65 -7.13 12.19
C ARG A 59 -16.18 -7.16 12.59
N TRP A 60 -15.55 -5.99 12.69
CA TRP A 60 -14.12 -5.90 12.96
C TRP A 60 -13.67 -6.70 14.21
N MET A 61 -14.49 -6.69 15.26
CA MET A 61 -14.22 -7.42 16.51
C MET A 61 -14.21 -8.95 16.33
N GLU A 62 -14.89 -9.49 15.32
CA GLU A 62 -14.98 -10.93 15.03
C GLU A 62 -13.91 -11.38 14.02
N ARG A 63 -13.20 -10.45 13.38
CA ARG A 63 -12.12 -10.74 12.43
C ARG A 63 -10.96 -11.46 13.12
N GLU A 64 -10.23 -12.24 12.33
CA GLU A 64 -9.09 -13.01 12.83
C GLU A 64 -8.02 -12.07 13.40
N ALA A 65 -7.49 -12.43 14.56
CA ALA A 65 -6.60 -11.60 15.37
C ALA A 65 -5.13 -11.63 14.90
N TYR A 66 -4.89 -12.02 13.65
CA TYR A 66 -3.56 -12.22 13.08
C TYR A 66 -3.28 -11.24 11.94
N ALA A 67 -2.00 -10.99 11.69
CA ALA A 67 -1.56 -10.27 10.51
C ALA A 67 -1.60 -11.17 9.28
N TYR A 68 -2.20 -10.69 8.21
CA TYR A 68 -2.39 -11.45 7.00
C TYR A 68 -1.65 -10.84 5.80
N TRP A 69 -1.01 -11.70 5.02
CA TRP A 69 -0.46 -11.36 3.72
C TRP A 69 -0.64 -12.52 2.75
N LYS A 70 -1.04 -12.21 1.52
CA LYS A 70 -1.04 -13.16 0.40
C LYS A 70 -0.50 -12.46 -0.84
N GLY A 71 0.53 -13.03 -1.47
CA GLY A 71 1.16 -12.41 -2.64
C GLY A 71 2.28 -13.27 -3.21
N ASN A 72 2.81 -12.89 -4.37
CA ASN A 72 3.93 -13.62 -4.99
C ASN A 72 5.25 -13.24 -4.28
N PRO A 73 5.92 -14.18 -3.58
CA PRO A 73 7.17 -13.89 -2.89
C PRO A 73 8.37 -13.79 -3.85
N ALA A 74 8.33 -14.45 -5.00
CA ALA A 74 9.47 -14.55 -5.92
C ALA A 74 9.83 -13.24 -6.63
N VAL A 75 8.98 -12.21 -6.55
CA VAL A 75 9.21 -10.92 -7.23
C VAL A 75 10.22 -10.01 -6.51
N ALA A 76 10.52 -10.27 -5.24
CA ALA A 76 11.46 -9.46 -4.46
C ALA A 76 12.00 -10.20 -3.24
N GLU A 77 13.28 -9.97 -2.92
CA GLU A 77 13.94 -10.54 -1.74
C GLU A 77 13.23 -10.19 -0.43
N THR A 78 12.74 -8.94 -0.30
CA THR A 78 11.99 -8.50 0.88
C THR A 78 10.72 -9.32 1.14
N ARG A 79 10.05 -9.81 0.08
CA ARG A 79 8.88 -10.68 0.19
C ARG A 79 9.24 -12.12 0.48
N MET A 80 10.33 -12.63 -0.10
CA MET A 80 10.88 -13.93 0.28
C MET A 80 11.24 -13.94 1.77
N ASP A 81 11.82 -12.86 2.28
CA ASP A 81 12.14 -12.73 3.70
C ASP A 81 10.89 -12.67 4.59
N LEU A 82 9.82 -11.99 4.15
CA LEU A 82 8.54 -11.98 4.87
C LEU A 82 7.95 -13.38 5.07
N MET A 83 8.20 -14.34 4.17
CA MET A 83 7.74 -15.72 4.32
C MET A 83 8.27 -16.39 5.59
N LYS A 84 9.44 -15.96 6.10
CA LYS A 84 10.02 -16.46 7.35
C LYS A 84 9.25 -16.02 8.58
N CYS A 85 8.38 -15.02 8.47
CA CYS A 85 7.52 -14.58 9.56
C CYS A 85 6.27 -15.45 9.72
N ASN A 86 6.03 -16.42 8.84
CA ASN A 86 4.90 -17.33 9.00
C ASN A 86 5.09 -18.23 10.24
N VAL A 87 4.01 -18.84 10.71
CA VAL A 87 4.06 -19.77 11.86
C VAL A 87 5.03 -20.92 11.60
N SER A 88 5.90 -21.21 12.56
CA SER A 88 6.76 -22.39 12.61
C SER A 88 6.55 -23.15 13.93
N GLU A 89 7.14 -24.34 14.05
CA GLU A 89 7.08 -25.12 15.30
C GLU A 89 7.71 -24.38 16.49
N GLU A 90 8.71 -23.54 16.22
CA GLU A 90 9.48 -22.83 17.24
C GLU A 90 8.90 -21.44 17.56
N HIS A 91 8.27 -20.77 16.58
CA HIS A 91 7.89 -19.36 16.69
C HIS A 91 6.56 -19.04 15.99
N ASP A 92 5.61 -18.43 16.71
CA ASP A 92 4.45 -17.75 16.12
C ASP A 92 4.60 -16.23 16.23
N TRP A 93 4.85 -15.58 15.08
CA TRP A 93 4.93 -14.12 14.96
C TRP A 93 3.55 -13.43 14.89
N ASN A 94 2.46 -14.18 15.09
CA ASN A 94 1.08 -13.76 14.84
C ASN A 94 0.82 -13.34 13.38
N ALA A 95 1.62 -13.86 12.45
CA ALA A 95 1.49 -13.62 11.03
C ALA A 95 1.05 -14.88 10.29
N ARG A 96 0.20 -14.70 9.28
CA ARG A 96 -0.33 -15.71 8.37
C ARG A 96 0.03 -15.25 6.96
N VAL A 97 1.14 -15.76 6.46
CA VAL A 97 1.79 -15.31 5.21
C VAL A 97 1.69 -16.44 4.18
N PHE A 98 1.03 -16.16 3.05
CA PHE A 98 0.73 -17.16 2.02
C PHE A 98 1.31 -16.77 0.67
N ALA A 99 1.95 -17.72 0.00
CA ALA A 99 2.40 -17.53 -1.38
C ALA A 99 1.20 -17.56 -2.34
N GLN A 100 1.12 -16.57 -3.22
CA GLN A 100 0.13 -16.51 -4.30
C GLN A 100 0.73 -17.14 -5.56
N ASP A 101 0.15 -18.26 -5.99
CA ASP A 101 0.48 -18.91 -7.25
C ASP A 101 -0.48 -18.43 -8.35
N TRP A 102 0.00 -17.55 -9.23
CA TRP A 102 -0.81 -16.99 -10.32
C TRP A 102 -1.16 -18.01 -11.41
N VAL A 103 -0.34 -19.06 -11.59
CA VAL A 103 -0.61 -20.13 -12.56
C VAL A 103 -1.79 -20.96 -12.09
N LYS A 104 -1.82 -21.29 -10.80
CA LYS A 104 -2.94 -22.03 -10.21
C LYS A 104 -4.22 -21.19 -10.15
N GLU A 105 -4.13 -19.91 -9.82
CA GLU A 105 -5.31 -19.04 -9.76
C GLU A 105 -5.94 -18.81 -11.13
N SER A 106 -5.13 -18.67 -12.19
CA SER A 106 -5.66 -18.48 -13.54
C SER A 106 -6.48 -19.70 -13.99
N GLN A 107 -6.04 -20.91 -13.64
CA GLN A 107 -6.77 -22.16 -13.88
C GLN A 107 -8.07 -22.26 -13.06
N GLN A 108 -8.13 -21.62 -11.90
CA GLN A 108 -9.30 -21.65 -10.98
C GLN A 108 -10.22 -20.44 -11.14
N GLY A 109 -9.92 -19.53 -12.07
CA GLY A 109 -10.68 -18.30 -12.31
C GLY A 109 -10.56 -17.28 -11.17
N TYR A 110 -9.41 -17.21 -10.50
CA TYR A 110 -9.07 -16.23 -9.46
C TYR A 110 -10.00 -16.20 -8.23
N LYS A 111 -10.78 -17.26 -8.01
CA LYS A 111 -11.78 -17.33 -6.92
C LYS A 111 -11.19 -17.11 -5.53
N GLN A 112 -9.93 -17.49 -5.32
CA GLN A 112 -9.22 -17.38 -4.05
C GLN A 112 -8.39 -16.08 -3.94
N SER A 113 -8.44 -15.23 -4.96
CA SER A 113 -7.70 -13.97 -5.06
C SER A 113 -8.62 -12.74 -5.06
N ASP A 114 -9.93 -12.93 -4.90
CA ASP A 114 -10.89 -11.84 -4.75
C ASP A 114 -10.52 -10.94 -3.57
N LEU A 115 -10.31 -9.65 -3.83
CA LEU A 115 -9.79 -8.71 -2.84
C LEU A 115 -10.83 -8.37 -1.76
N ALA A 116 -12.11 -8.26 -2.14
CA ALA A 116 -13.20 -7.94 -1.23
C ALA A 116 -13.46 -9.06 -0.21
N ASN A 117 -13.12 -10.30 -0.55
CA ASN A 117 -13.19 -11.45 0.36
C ASN A 117 -12.00 -11.53 1.33
N GLN A 118 -10.96 -10.70 1.16
CA GLN A 118 -9.75 -10.75 2.00
C GLN A 118 -9.77 -9.78 3.19
N CYS A 119 -10.90 -9.12 3.48
CA CYS A 119 -11.07 -8.21 4.62
C CYS A 119 -11.48 -8.94 5.92
N LEU A 120 -11.02 -10.18 6.11
CA LEU A 120 -11.43 -11.06 7.23
C LEU A 120 -10.49 -11.03 8.44
N HIS A 121 -9.34 -10.35 8.32
CA HIS A 121 -8.31 -10.26 9.35
C HIS A 121 -8.24 -8.85 9.93
N ARG A 122 -7.90 -8.71 11.20
CA ARG A 122 -7.75 -7.40 11.86
C ARG A 122 -6.56 -6.60 11.34
N TYR A 123 -5.50 -7.30 10.92
CA TYR A 123 -4.25 -6.69 10.47
C TYR A 123 -3.88 -7.19 9.07
N LYS A 124 -3.44 -6.29 8.20
CA LYS A 124 -3.03 -6.61 6.83
C LYS A 124 -1.63 -6.06 6.58
N ILE A 125 -0.73 -6.89 6.07
CA ILE A 125 0.65 -6.48 5.83
C ILE A 125 0.74 -5.90 4.41
N TYR A 126 1.40 -4.75 4.30
CA TYR A 126 1.86 -4.21 3.03
C TYR A 126 3.39 -4.27 2.97
N ILE A 127 3.90 -4.80 1.85
CA ILE A 127 5.31 -4.88 1.55
C ILE A 127 5.53 -4.68 0.06
N GLU A 128 6.58 -3.94 -0.27
CA GLU A 128 6.96 -3.64 -1.64
C GLU A 128 7.38 -4.90 -2.41
N GLY A 129 7.31 -4.83 -3.73
CA GLY A 129 7.81 -5.86 -4.64
C GLY A 129 9.14 -5.42 -5.24
N SER A 130 9.31 -5.61 -6.54
CA SER A 130 10.45 -5.04 -7.27
C SER A 130 10.45 -3.50 -7.29
N ALA A 131 9.30 -2.90 -6.99
CA ALA A 131 9.10 -1.49 -6.73
C ALA A 131 7.89 -1.31 -5.77
N TRP A 132 7.22 -0.16 -5.75
CA TRP A 132 5.92 -0.01 -5.09
C TRP A 132 4.94 -1.10 -5.55
N SER A 133 4.04 -1.52 -4.66
CA SER A 133 3.00 -2.49 -4.99
C SER A 133 1.62 -1.84 -5.06
N VAL A 134 0.92 -2.08 -6.16
CA VAL A 134 -0.47 -1.64 -6.37
C VAL A 134 -1.45 -2.17 -5.32
N SER A 135 -1.07 -3.23 -4.59
CA SER A 135 -1.90 -3.82 -3.53
C SER A 135 -2.14 -2.89 -2.35
N GLN A 136 -1.36 -1.82 -2.19
CA GLN A 136 -1.45 -0.91 -1.05
C GLN A 136 -2.86 -0.36 -0.85
N LYS A 137 -3.46 0.19 -1.91
CA LYS A 137 -4.79 0.79 -1.83
C LYS A 137 -5.87 -0.24 -1.51
N TYR A 138 -5.78 -1.45 -2.05
CA TYR A 138 -6.72 -2.54 -1.79
C TYR A 138 -6.63 -3.03 -0.34
N ILE A 139 -5.39 -3.15 0.17
CA ILE A 139 -5.13 -3.54 1.56
C ILE A 139 -5.70 -2.50 2.53
N MET A 140 -5.45 -1.22 2.26
CA MET A 140 -5.88 -0.11 3.12
C MET A 140 -7.40 0.10 3.08
N ALA A 141 -8.09 -0.33 2.02
CA ALA A 141 -9.54 -0.23 1.92
C ALA A 141 -10.32 -1.16 2.88
N CYS A 142 -9.67 -2.13 3.53
CA CYS A 142 -10.35 -3.23 4.24
C CYS A 142 -10.82 -2.93 5.69
N ASP A 143 -10.83 -1.69 6.21
CA ASP A 143 -11.03 -1.36 7.65
C ASP A 143 -10.05 -2.07 8.62
N SER A 144 -9.09 -2.83 8.09
CA SER A 144 -8.07 -3.53 8.83
C SER A 144 -6.90 -2.60 9.10
N LEU A 145 -6.26 -2.75 10.27
CA LEU A 145 -5.04 -2.01 10.55
C LEU A 145 -3.95 -2.45 9.57
N THR A 146 -3.54 -1.53 8.70
CA THR A 146 -2.51 -1.82 7.69
C THR A 146 -1.12 -1.66 8.32
N LEU A 147 -0.35 -2.74 8.28
CA LEU A 147 1.05 -2.81 8.74
C LEU A 147 1.94 -2.57 7.53
N ILE A 148 2.55 -1.38 7.43
CA ILE A 148 3.39 -1.01 6.28
C ILE A 148 4.85 -1.27 6.66
N VAL A 149 5.47 -2.27 6.03
CA VAL A 149 6.92 -2.44 6.04
C VAL A 149 7.53 -1.20 5.39
N LYS A 150 8.48 -0.56 6.08
CA LYS A 150 9.09 0.72 5.71
C LYS A 150 9.26 0.83 4.17
N PRO A 151 8.50 1.71 3.51
CA PRO A 151 8.48 1.79 2.06
C PRO A 151 9.68 2.61 1.56
N HIS A 152 10.22 2.24 0.41
CA HIS A 152 11.24 3.00 -0.31
C HIS A 152 10.66 3.79 -1.47
N TYR A 153 9.49 3.38 -1.96
CA TYR A 153 8.82 3.99 -3.10
C TYR A 153 7.58 4.78 -2.66
N TYR A 154 7.32 5.86 -3.40
CA TYR A 154 6.15 6.70 -3.20
C TYR A 154 5.25 6.66 -4.42
N ASP A 155 3.97 6.42 -4.18
CA ASP A 155 2.88 6.66 -5.13
C ASP A 155 2.24 8.03 -4.84
N PHE A 156 1.42 8.56 -5.76
CA PHE A 156 0.91 9.92 -5.69
C PHE A 156 0.09 10.20 -4.42
N PHE A 157 -0.68 9.22 -3.93
CA PHE A 157 -1.49 9.36 -2.70
C PHE A 157 -0.71 9.04 -1.42
N THR A 158 0.39 8.29 -1.51
CA THR A 158 1.11 7.79 -0.32
C THR A 158 1.75 8.90 0.51
N ARG A 159 2.03 10.05 -0.10
CA ARG A 159 2.56 11.23 0.59
C ARG A 159 1.59 11.84 1.59
N SER A 160 0.29 11.58 1.43
CA SER A 160 -0.75 12.03 2.35
C SER A 160 -0.98 11.05 3.51
N LEU A 161 -0.31 9.90 3.51
CA LEU A 161 -0.44 8.92 4.59
C LEU A 161 0.34 9.36 5.83
N VAL A 162 -0.28 9.16 7.01
CA VAL A 162 0.26 9.61 8.29
C VAL A 162 0.46 8.38 9.18
N PRO A 163 1.68 8.12 9.67
CA PRO A 163 1.94 6.97 10.54
C PRO A 163 1.15 7.09 11.85
N VAL A 164 0.65 5.95 12.33
CA VAL A 164 -0.19 5.81 13.53
C VAL A 164 -1.57 6.50 13.41
N HIS A 165 -1.91 7.01 12.22
CA HIS A 165 -3.26 7.50 11.90
C HIS A 165 -3.89 6.72 10.74
N HIS A 166 -3.15 6.55 9.63
CA HIS A 166 -3.58 5.78 8.47
C HIS A 166 -2.95 4.37 8.41
N TYR A 167 -1.86 4.12 9.14
CA TYR A 167 -1.19 2.83 9.12
C TYR A 167 -0.27 2.65 10.33
N TRP A 168 0.17 1.42 10.58
CA TRP A 168 1.20 1.11 11.56
C TRP A 168 2.56 0.88 10.88
N PRO A 169 3.64 1.60 11.26
CA PRO A 169 4.95 1.41 10.66
C PRO A 169 5.61 0.12 11.15
N ILE A 170 6.21 -0.63 10.23
CA ILE A 170 6.96 -1.87 10.50
C ILE A 170 8.41 -1.70 10.06
N GLN A 171 9.34 -2.12 10.91
CA GLN A 171 10.76 -2.08 10.60
C GLN A 171 11.11 -3.05 9.47
N GLU A 172 11.95 -2.62 8.54
CA GLU A 172 12.35 -3.46 7.39
C GLU A 172 13.29 -4.59 7.79
N HIS A 173 14.28 -4.34 8.65
CA HIS A 173 15.29 -5.35 8.98
C HIS A 173 14.81 -6.39 10.01
N ASP A 174 13.99 -6.00 10.99
CA ASP A 174 13.43 -6.91 12.03
C ASP A 174 11.89 -7.04 11.91
N LYS A 175 11.42 -7.20 10.66
CA LYS A 175 9.99 -7.15 10.33
C LYS A 175 9.13 -8.16 11.08
N CYS A 176 9.61 -9.38 11.34
CA CYS A 176 8.81 -10.40 12.03
C CYS A 176 8.54 -10.02 13.49
N LYS A 177 9.55 -9.52 14.21
CA LYS A 177 9.39 -9.01 15.57
C LYS A 177 8.50 -7.77 15.61
N SER A 178 8.69 -6.87 14.65
CA SER A 178 7.91 -5.64 14.55
C SER A 178 6.44 -5.93 14.23
N ILE A 179 6.15 -6.91 13.36
CA ILE A 179 4.79 -7.41 13.10
C ILE A 179 4.19 -8.02 14.36
N LYS A 180 4.93 -8.90 15.05
CA LYS A 180 4.44 -9.53 16.28
C LYS A 180 4.06 -8.49 17.33
N PHE A 181 4.93 -7.50 17.57
CA PHE A 181 4.67 -6.39 18.46
C PHE A 181 3.42 -5.61 18.05
N ALA A 182 3.29 -5.26 16.76
CA ALA A 182 2.13 -4.52 16.25
C ALA A 182 0.81 -5.28 16.46
N VAL A 183 0.80 -6.60 16.23
CA VAL A 183 -0.37 -7.46 16.43
C VAL A 183 -0.71 -7.60 17.91
N ASP A 184 0.28 -7.83 18.77
CA ASP A 184 0.08 -7.92 20.23
C ASP A 184 -0.45 -6.58 20.80
N TRP A 185 0.10 -5.45 20.34
CA TRP A 185 -0.38 -4.12 20.68
C TRP A 185 -1.81 -3.90 20.18
N GLY A 186 -2.11 -4.23 18.94
CA GLY A 186 -3.44 -4.03 18.36
C GLY A 186 -4.50 -4.88 19.06
N ASN A 187 -4.15 -6.11 19.46
CA ASN A 187 -5.08 -7.02 20.13
C ASN A 187 -5.35 -6.60 21.58
N SER A 188 -4.42 -5.89 22.22
CA SER A 188 -4.63 -5.24 23.52
C SER A 188 -5.31 -3.87 23.41
N HIS A 189 -5.23 -3.21 22.25
CA HIS A 189 -5.79 -1.87 21.98
C HIS A 189 -6.81 -1.88 20.83
N LYS A 190 -7.75 -2.83 20.90
CA LYS A 190 -8.69 -3.14 19.82
C LYS A 190 -9.38 -1.92 19.20
N HIS A 191 -9.94 -1.05 20.03
CA HIS A 191 -10.63 0.15 19.54
C HIS A 191 -9.69 1.09 18.77
N LYS A 192 -8.48 1.34 19.27
CA LYS A 192 -7.49 2.17 18.58
C LYS A 192 -7.02 1.53 17.27
N ALA A 193 -6.81 0.22 17.26
CA ALA A 193 -6.44 -0.49 16.04
C ALA A 193 -7.54 -0.41 14.97
N GLN A 194 -8.80 -0.53 15.38
CA GLN A 194 -9.95 -0.34 14.49
C GLN A 194 -10.05 1.10 13.97
N GLU A 195 -9.84 2.10 14.82
CA GLU A 195 -9.86 3.52 14.42
C GLU A 195 -8.82 3.83 13.34
N ILE A 196 -7.59 3.33 13.51
CA ILE A 196 -6.52 3.51 12.50
C ILE A 196 -6.90 2.81 11.19
N GLY A 197 -7.40 1.57 11.25
CA GLY A 197 -7.86 0.84 10.07
C GLY A 197 -9.01 1.55 9.34
N LYS A 198 -9.96 2.12 10.08
CA LYS A 198 -11.08 2.89 9.53
C LYS A 198 -10.64 4.23 8.95
N ALA A 199 -9.69 4.92 9.58
CA ALA A 199 -9.12 6.14 9.02
C ALA A 199 -8.42 5.87 7.69
N ALA A 200 -7.69 4.75 7.59
CA ALA A 200 -7.06 4.30 6.35
C ALA A 200 -8.09 4.04 5.23
N SER A 201 -9.11 3.25 5.52
CA SER A 201 -10.13 2.89 4.54
C SER A 201 -10.97 4.09 4.11
N SER A 202 -11.31 4.97 5.05
CA SER A 202 -12.03 6.22 4.74
C SER A 202 -11.20 7.11 3.80
N PHE A 203 -9.90 7.28 4.08
CA PHE A 203 -9.00 8.00 3.17
C PHE A 203 -9.00 7.39 1.76
N ILE A 204 -8.88 6.06 1.64
CA ILE A 204 -8.90 5.40 0.32
C ILE A 204 -10.26 5.52 -0.37
N GLN A 205 -11.36 5.43 0.37
CA GLN A 205 -12.71 5.48 -0.18
C GLN A 205 -13.13 6.90 -0.58
N ASP A 206 -12.61 7.92 0.11
CA ASP A 206 -13.04 9.30 -0.08
C ASP A 206 -12.07 10.16 -0.87
N GLU A 207 -10.76 10.02 -0.63
CA GLU A 207 -9.70 10.84 -1.25
C GLU A 207 -9.09 10.18 -2.49
N LEU A 208 -9.38 8.90 -2.73
CA LEU A 208 -8.86 8.16 -3.88
C LEU A 208 -9.97 7.82 -4.89
N LYS A 209 -10.96 8.70 -5.06
CA LYS A 209 -12.02 8.56 -6.08
C LYS A 209 -11.49 8.82 -7.49
N MET A 210 -12.12 8.23 -8.53
CA MET A 210 -11.69 8.43 -9.92
C MET A 210 -11.74 9.89 -10.34
N ASP A 211 -12.73 10.66 -9.89
CA ASP A 211 -12.79 12.11 -10.12
C ASP A 211 -11.51 12.83 -9.68
N TYR A 212 -11.01 12.55 -8.47
CA TYR A 212 -9.78 13.15 -7.96
C TYR A 212 -8.52 12.62 -8.64
N VAL A 213 -8.56 11.38 -9.13
CA VAL A 213 -7.46 10.78 -9.90
C VAL A 213 -7.35 11.45 -11.26
N TYR A 214 -8.48 11.68 -11.95
CA TYR A 214 -8.52 12.42 -13.21
C TYR A 214 -8.11 13.87 -13.01
N ASP A 215 -8.62 14.54 -11.97
CA ASP A 215 -8.20 15.89 -11.62
C ASP A 215 -6.70 15.98 -11.38
N TYR A 216 -6.13 15.06 -10.58
CA TYR A 216 -4.69 15.03 -10.34
C TYR A 216 -3.90 14.88 -11.65
N MET A 217 -4.32 13.97 -12.55
CA MET A 217 -3.66 13.80 -13.84
C MET A 217 -3.75 15.04 -14.73
N LEU A 218 -4.93 15.64 -14.81
CA LEU A 218 -5.14 16.86 -15.59
C LEU A 218 -4.26 18.00 -15.07
N HIS A 219 -4.22 18.20 -13.76
CA HIS A 219 -3.34 19.19 -13.13
C HIS A 219 -1.89 18.93 -13.44
N LEU A 220 -1.45 17.68 -13.30
CA LEU A 220 -0.08 17.29 -13.52
C LEU A 220 0.37 17.58 -14.95
N LEU A 221 -0.42 17.17 -15.94
CA LEU A 221 -0.15 17.41 -17.36
C LEU A 221 -0.19 18.91 -17.69
N THR A 222 -1.12 19.65 -17.10
CA THR A 222 -1.27 21.10 -17.29
C THR A 222 -0.10 21.89 -16.70
N GLN A 223 0.41 21.50 -15.52
CA GLN A 223 1.58 22.17 -14.95
C GLN A 223 2.85 21.75 -15.68
N TYR A 224 2.96 20.49 -16.10
CA TYR A 224 4.10 20.01 -16.88
C TYR A 224 4.20 20.71 -18.24
N SER A 225 3.08 20.96 -18.93
CA SER A 225 3.07 21.63 -20.23
C SER A 225 3.64 23.05 -20.18
N LYS A 226 3.48 23.76 -19.06
CA LYS A 226 4.07 25.09 -18.82
C LYS A 226 5.60 25.08 -18.72
N LEU A 227 6.20 23.92 -18.47
CA LEU A 227 7.65 23.75 -18.42
C LEU A 227 8.26 23.53 -19.81
N LEU A 228 7.44 23.28 -20.83
CA LEU A 228 7.93 23.07 -22.19
C LEU A 228 8.47 24.37 -22.76
N THR A 229 9.74 24.35 -23.18
CA THR A 229 10.41 25.49 -23.81
C THR A 229 10.27 25.49 -25.34
N PHE A 230 9.37 24.65 -25.87
CA PHE A 230 9.15 24.47 -27.30
C PHE A 230 7.66 24.25 -27.57
N LYS A 231 7.24 24.50 -28.82
CA LYS A 231 5.89 24.17 -29.28
C LYS A 231 5.86 22.72 -29.78
N PRO A 232 5.07 21.81 -29.18
CA PRO A 232 4.96 20.43 -29.65
C PRO A 232 4.45 20.36 -31.10
N VAL A 233 4.98 19.42 -31.87
CA VAL A 233 4.53 19.10 -33.23
C VAL A 233 4.28 17.60 -33.30
N VAL A 234 3.24 17.19 -34.02
CA VAL A 234 2.89 15.77 -34.20
C VAL A 234 4.02 15.06 -34.96
N PRO A 235 4.67 14.03 -34.39
CA PRO A 235 5.73 13.31 -35.07
C PRO A 235 5.22 12.55 -36.30
N LYS A 236 6.06 12.42 -37.33
CA LYS A 236 5.74 11.59 -38.50
C LYS A 236 5.54 10.14 -38.06
N GLY A 237 4.42 9.53 -38.48
CA GLY A 237 4.06 8.16 -38.12
C GLY A 237 3.35 8.01 -36.77
N ALA A 238 3.03 9.13 -36.09
CA ALA A 238 2.14 9.08 -34.94
C ALA A 238 0.74 8.59 -35.36
N VAL A 239 0.16 7.71 -34.53
CA VAL A 239 -1.20 7.21 -34.71
C VAL A 239 -2.10 7.91 -33.70
N GLU A 240 -3.22 8.44 -34.18
CA GLU A 240 -4.24 9.03 -33.30
C GLU A 240 -4.94 7.93 -32.50
N LEU A 241 -5.11 8.18 -31.20
CA LEU A 241 -5.84 7.30 -30.30
C LEU A 241 -7.16 7.99 -29.91
N CYS A 242 -8.28 7.43 -30.36
CA CYS A 242 -9.63 7.81 -29.97
C CYS A 242 -10.20 6.79 -28.97
N SER A 243 -11.16 7.21 -28.14
CA SER A 243 -11.89 6.34 -27.19
C SER A 243 -12.39 5.05 -27.83
N GLU A 244 -13.01 5.18 -29.00
CA GLU A 244 -13.59 4.10 -29.79
C GLU A 244 -12.49 3.15 -30.28
N SER A 245 -11.39 3.70 -30.79
CA SER A 245 -10.26 2.91 -31.31
C SER A 245 -9.53 2.12 -30.22
N MET A 246 -9.56 2.58 -28.96
CA MET A 246 -8.94 1.87 -27.84
C MET A 246 -9.74 0.62 -27.43
N ALA A 247 -11.07 0.71 -27.39
CA ALA A 247 -11.93 -0.41 -26.98
C ALA A 247 -12.24 -1.39 -28.12
N CYS A 248 -12.21 -0.96 -29.39
CA CYS A 248 -12.61 -1.79 -30.53
C CYS A 248 -11.78 -3.08 -30.71
N ASN A 249 -10.51 -3.06 -30.34
CA ASN A 249 -9.63 -4.23 -30.47
C ASN A 249 -9.64 -5.13 -29.23
N ALA A 250 -10.27 -4.69 -28.13
CA ALA A 250 -10.35 -5.45 -26.90
C ALA A 250 -11.42 -6.55 -27.00
N ALA A 251 -11.15 -7.71 -26.42
CA ALA A 251 -12.06 -8.85 -26.39
C ALA A 251 -12.29 -9.37 -24.97
N GLY A 252 -13.41 -10.06 -24.76
CA GLY A 252 -13.72 -10.72 -23.51
C GLY A 252 -13.73 -9.77 -22.30
N LEU A 253 -12.96 -10.12 -21.27
CA LEU A 253 -12.94 -9.40 -20.01
C LEU A 253 -12.28 -8.02 -20.11
N GLU A 254 -11.30 -7.86 -21.00
CA GLU A 254 -10.65 -6.58 -21.26
C GLU A 254 -11.65 -5.56 -21.82
N ASN A 255 -12.42 -5.96 -22.83
CA ASN A 255 -13.49 -5.12 -23.38
C ASN A 255 -14.53 -4.77 -22.30
N LYS A 256 -14.96 -5.76 -21.52
CA LYS A 256 -15.91 -5.54 -20.42
C LYS A 256 -15.42 -4.46 -19.45
N PHE A 257 -14.19 -4.57 -18.96
CA PHE A 257 -13.63 -3.60 -18.00
C PHE A 257 -13.41 -2.23 -18.62
N MET A 258 -12.95 -2.15 -19.88
CA MET A 258 -12.83 -0.88 -20.60
C MET A 258 -14.19 -0.18 -20.77
N MET A 259 -15.25 -0.93 -21.07
CA MET A 259 -16.60 -0.37 -21.21
C MET A 259 -17.21 0.01 -19.87
N GLU A 260 -16.91 -0.72 -18.79
CA GLU A 260 -17.32 -0.38 -17.42
C GLU A 260 -16.62 0.89 -16.90
N SER A 261 -15.39 1.15 -17.31
CA SER A 261 -14.61 2.35 -16.94
C SER A 261 -14.74 3.50 -17.94
N LEU A 262 -15.55 3.35 -18.99
CA LEU A 262 -15.71 4.36 -20.04
C LEU A 262 -16.43 5.61 -19.50
N VAL A 263 -15.71 6.73 -19.48
CA VAL A 263 -16.26 8.04 -19.17
C VAL A 263 -17.03 8.57 -20.40
N LYS A 264 -18.33 8.85 -20.25
CA LYS A 264 -19.23 9.20 -21.36
C LYS A 264 -19.06 10.61 -21.90
N GLY A 265 -18.36 11.48 -21.19
CA GLY A 265 -18.17 12.87 -21.58
C GLY A 265 -17.29 13.63 -20.58
N PRO A 266 -16.85 14.84 -20.95
CA PRO A 266 -16.08 15.68 -20.06
C PRO A 266 -16.90 16.06 -18.82
N SER A 267 -16.21 16.36 -17.72
CA SER A 267 -16.84 16.91 -16.53
C SER A 267 -17.38 18.32 -16.81
N GLU A 268 -18.62 18.58 -16.40
CA GLU A 268 -19.23 19.93 -16.39
C GLU A 268 -18.66 20.81 -15.25
N ARG A 269 -17.94 20.20 -14.30
CA ARG A 269 -17.32 20.91 -13.17
C ARG A 269 -15.89 21.30 -13.53
N ALA A 270 -15.52 22.51 -13.11
CA ALA A 270 -14.12 22.94 -13.18
C ALA A 270 -13.23 21.99 -12.34
N PRO A 271 -11.98 21.73 -12.78
CA PRO A 271 -11.04 20.91 -12.03
C PRO A 271 -10.82 21.46 -10.62
N CYS A 272 -10.58 20.58 -9.64
CA CYS A 272 -10.31 21.02 -8.27
C CYS A 272 -9.07 21.94 -8.19
N THR A 273 -9.08 22.97 -7.34
CA THR A 273 -7.86 23.80 -7.19
C THR A 273 -6.87 23.12 -6.26
N ILE A 274 -5.71 22.72 -6.79
CA ILE A 274 -4.62 22.19 -5.95
C ILE A 274 -4.08 23.32 -5.06
N PRO A 275 -4.02 23.13 -3.73
CA PRO A 275 -3.45 24.13 -2.82
C PRO A 275 -1.98 24.39 -3.15
N PRO A 276 -1.46 25.60 -2.86
CA PRO A 276 -0.05 25.89 -3.08
C PRO A 276 0.84 24.89 -2.32
N PRO A 277 2.06 24.62 -2.82
CA PRO A 277 3.02 23.79 -2.11
C PRO A 277 3.25 24.33 -0.69
N TYR A 278 3.48 23.41 0.25
CA TYR A 278 3.88 23.80 1.61
C TYR A 278 5.11 24.70 1.58
N ASP A 279 5.10 25.75 2.40
CA ASP A 279 6.31 26.49 2.72
C ASP A 279 7.32 25.59 3.44
N PRO A 280 8.63 25.86 3.35
CA PRO A 280 9.66 24.99 3.92
C PRO A 280 9.48 24.69 5.43
N PRO A 281 9.10 25.67 6.28
CA PRO A 281 8.73 25.40 7.68
C PRO A 281 7.56 24.41 7.84
N SER A 282 6.44 24.63 7.16
CA SER A 282 5.28 23.73 7.23
C SER A 282 5.60 22.32 6.76
N LEU A 283 6.34 22.17 5.66
CA LEU A 283 6.79 20.88 5.16
C LEU A 283 7.68 20.17 6.20
N SER A 284 8.64 20.91 6.78
CA SER A 284 9.53 20.38 7.82
C SER A 284 8.75 19.93 9.05
N ALA A 285 7.70 20.66 9.44
CA ALA A 285 6.84 20.30 10.57
C ALA A 285 6.10 18.97 10.31
N VAL A 286 5.54 18.79 9.11
CA VAL A 286 4.86 17.54 8.71
C VAL A 286 5.84 16.36 8.71
N LEU A 287 7.00 16.51 8.07
CA LEU A 287 8.03 15.47 8.02
C LEU A 287 8.53 15.09 9.41
N ARG A 288 8.77 16.08 10.28
CA ARG A 288 9.18 15.87 11.67
C ARG A 288 8.10 15.15 12.47
N ARG A 289 6.82 15.54 12.32
CA ARG A 289 5.69 14.87 12.98
C ARG A 289 5.64 13.39 12.58
N ASN A 290 5.72 13.09 11.30
CA ASN A 290 5.69 11.70 10.81
C ASN A 290 6.90 10.90 11.32
N SER A 291 8.10 11.48 11.28
CA SER A 291 9.31 10.85 11.82
C SER A 291 9.21 10.57 13.31
N ASN A 292 8.67 11.51 14.09
CA ASN A 292 8.51 11.35 15.54
C ASN A 292 7.50 10.24 15.88
N SER A 293 6.37 10.15 15.15
CA SER A 293 5.42 9.05 15.34
C SER A 293 6.05 7.67 15.08
N ILE A 294 6.88 7.55 14.04
CA ILE A 294 7.60 6.30 13.75
C ILE A 294 8.59 5.96 14.85
N LYS A 295 9.42 6.93 15.27
CA LYS A 295 10.38 6.74 16.38
C LYS A 295 9.68 6.35 17.68
N GLN A 296 8.50 6.88 17.95
CA GLN A 296 7.72 6.52 19.12
C GLN A 296 7.29 5.05 19.09
N VAL A 297 6.86 4.53 17.94
CA VAL A 297 6.55 3.11 17.76
C VAL A 297 7.79 2.24 17.96
N GLU A 298 8.94 2.64 17.40
CA GLU A 298 10.22 1.93 17.59
C GLU A 298 10.63 1.87 19.08
N LEU A 299 10.41 2.95 19.84
CA LEU A 299 10.65 2.97 21.28
C LEU A 299 9.71 2.04 22.04
N TRP A 300 8.43 1.97 21.66
CA TRP A 300 7.49 1.03 22.26
C TRP A 300 7.85 -0.42 21.96
N GLU A 301 8.26 -0.70 20.72
CA GLU A 301 8.72 -2.03 20.30
C GLU A 301 9.94 -2.47 21.09
N LYS A 302 10.94 -1.59 21.23
CA LYS A 302 12.14 -1.87 22.04
C LYS A 302 11.78 -2.23 23.48
N ARG A 303 10.94 -1.42 24.13
CA ARG A 303 10.48 -1.66 25.51
C ARG A 303 9.72 -2.99 25.65
N TYR A 304 8.90 -3.32 24.65
CA TYR A 304 8.17 -4.60 24.63
C TYR A 304 9.14 -5.78 24.66
N TRP A 305 10.16 -5.77 23.80
CA TRP A 305 11.15 -6.86 23.75
C TRP A 305 12.08 -6.91 24.95
N ASP A 306 12.51 -5.76 25.47
CA ASP A 306 13.32 -5.69 26.70
C ASP A 306 12.58 -6.33 27.88
N ASN A 307 11.27 -6.09 28.01
CA ASN A 307 10.43 -6.68 29.06
C ASN A 307 10.24 -8.19 28.89
N GLN A 308 10.10 -8.69 27.65
CA GLN A 308 10.00 -10.12 27.37
C GLN A 308 11.31 -10.85 27.73
N ASN A 309 12.46 -10.28 27.36
CA ASN A 309 13.78 -10.84 27.67
C ASN A 309 14.08 -10.85 29.18
N ASN A 310 13.67 -9.83 29.91
CA ASN A 310 13.79 -9.82 31.38
C ASN A 310 12.87 -10.87 32.03
N SER A 311 11.66 -11.05 31.49
CA SER A 311 10.71 -12.04 31.98
C SER A 311 11.17 -13.49 31.73
N SER A 312 11.82 -13.76 30.59
CA SER A 312 12.40 -15.08 30.30
C SER A 312 13.64 -15.36 31.17
N ARG A 313 14.48 -14.34 31.42
CA ARG A 313 15.65 -14.45 32.30
C ARG A 313 15.26 -14.74 33.75
N LEU A 314 14.19 -14.12 34.26
CA LEU A 314 13.66 -14.39 35.60
C LEU A 314 13.05 -15.79 35.73
N ARG A 315 12.40 -16.32 34.67
CA ARG A 315 11.90 -17.71 34.66
C ARG A 315 13.04 -18.74 34.60
N GLY A 316 14.17 -18.41 33.99
CA GLY A 316 15.36 -19.29 33.94
C GLY A 316 16.15 -19.40 35.25
N ILE A 317 15.91 -18.52 36.23
CA ILE A 317 16.60 -18.51 37.54
C ILE A 317 15.81 -19.33 38.59
N GLY A 318 14.56 -19.68 38.32
CA GLY A 318 13.67 -20.41 39.25
C GLY A 318 13.64 -21.92 39.04
N CYS A 319 14.77 -22.61 39.12
CA CYS A 319 14.84 -24.08 39.31
C CYS A 319 16.28 -24.53 39.63
N TYR A 320 16.79 -24.19 40.83
CA TYR A 320 17.87 -24.96 41.45
C TYR A 320 17.34 -25.55 42.75
N THR A 321 16.80 -26.76 42.65
CA THR A 321 16.49 -27.59 43.82
C THR A 321 17.82 -28.05 44.41
N ILE A 322 18.20 -27.47 45.55
CA ILE A 322 19.31 -27.97 46.36
C ILE A 322 18.85 -29.30 46.97
N TYR A 323 19.30 -30.42 46.42
CA TYR A 323 19.25 -31.69 47.13
C TYR A 323 20.21 -31.59 48.32
N ARG A 324 19.66 -31.42 49.53
CA ARG A 324 20.35 -31.79 50.77
C ARG A 324 20.27 -33.31 50.86
N GLY A 325 21.43 -33.96 50.78
CA GLY A 325 21.57 -35.36 51.18
C GLY A 325 21.60 -35.43 52.69
N ASP A 326 20.79 -36.35 53.23
CA ASP A 326 21.00 -37.01 54.52
C ASP A 326 21.01 -38.52 54.25
#